data_AF-A0A927VQT2-F1
#
_entry.id   AF-A0A927VQT2-F1
#
_cell.length_a   1.000
_cell.length_b   1.000
_cell.length_c   1.000
_cell.angle_alpha   90.00
_cell.angle_beta   90.00
_cell.angle_gamma   90.00
#
_symmetry.space_group_name_H-M   'P 1'
#
loop_
_entity.id
_entity.type
_entity.pdbx_description
1 polymer ?
#
loop_
_entity_poly.entity_id
_entity_poly.type
_entity_poly.pdbx_seq_one_letter_code
_entity_poly.pdbx_strand_id
1 'polypeptide(L)'
;MGKKIYDDDDGRTIADMSGLEGRSITSAFKETRRKKQEEKLNPEIQEDKKTRRAYTFGAVGAGLLIGGIYLVVFAIVIVFLLFIWGVL
;
A
#
# COMPACT_ATOMS: atom_id res chain seq x y z
N MET A 1 -7.75 -1.74 -47.44
CA MET A 1 -6.58 -0.86 -47.18
C MET A 1 -5.34 -1.60 -47.68
N GLY A 2 -4.72 -1.12 -48.75
CA GLY A 2 -3.51 -1.73 -49.32
C GLY A 2 -2.26 -1.34 -48.50
N LYS A 3 -1.34 -2.29 -48.32
CA LYS A 3 -0.02 -2.01 -47.74
C LYS A 3 0.77 -1.11 -48.69
N LYS A 4 1.34 -0.02 -48.17
CA LYS A 4 2.29 0.80 -48.91
C LYS A 4 3.65 0.11 -48.83
N ILE A 5 4.19 -0.27 -49.99
CA ILE A 5 5.55 -0.79 -50.14
C ILE A 5 6.39 0.42 -50.54
N TYR A 6 7.45 0.69 -49.78
CA TYR A 6 8.36 1.80 -50.05
C TYR A 6 9.61 1.22 -50.70
N ASP A 7 10.07 1.81 -51.81
CA ASP A 7 11.19 1.26 -52.62
C ASP A 7 12.54 1.18 -51.86
N ASP A 8 12.67 1.88 -50.73
CA ASP A 8 13.86 1.87 -49.85
C ASP A 8 13.84 0.75 -48.79
N ASP A 9 12.84 -0.15 -48.82
CA ASP A 9 12.70 -1.24 -47.85
C ASP A 9 13.52 -2.47 -48.31
N ASP A 10 14.81 -2.51 -47.95
CA ASP A 10 15.79 -3.58 -48.24
C ASP A 10 15.42 -4.98 -47.66
N GLY A 11 14.19 -5.18 -47.19
CA GLY A 11 13.70 -6.43 -46.60
C GLY A 11 14.34 -6.77 -45.26
N ARG A 12 15.10 -5.84 -44.67
CA ARG A 12 15.67 -5.97 -43.34
C ARG A 12 14.67 -5.51 -42.30
N THR A 13 14.28 -6.41 -41.41
CA THR A 13 13.49 -6.06 -40.23
C THR A 13 14.29 -5.11 -39.34
N ILE A 14 13.95 -3.83 -39.35
CA ILE A 14 14.45 -2.85 -38.39
C ILE A 14 13.87 -3.22 -37.02
N ALA A 15 14.73 -3.46 -36.03
CA ALA A 15 14.30 -3.65 -34.66
C ALA A 15 13.68 -2.35 -34.13
N ASP A 16 12.53 -2.46 -33.45
CA ASP A 16 11.86 -1.31 -32.85
C ASP A 16 12.73 -0.70 -31.74
N MET A 17 13.34 0.43 -32.04
CA MET A 17 14.22 1.20 -31.13
C MET A 17 13.46 2.36 -30.45
N SER A 18 12.14 2.48 -30.65
CA SER A 18 11.33 3.58 -30.08
C SER A 18 11.29 3.60 -28.54
N GLY A 19 11.77 2.55 -27.88
CA GLY A 19 11.94 2.48 -26.43
C GLY A 19 13.25 3.09 -25.90
N LEU A 20 14.16 3.53 -26.77
CA LEU A 20 15.47 4.08 -26.39
C LEU A 20 15.50 5.62 -26.36
N GLU A 21 14.43 6.28 -26.82
CA GLU A 21 14.31 7.73 -26.67
C GLU A 21 14.18 8.10 -25.19
N GLY A 22 15.02 9.06 -24.79
CA GLY A 22 15.36 9.41 -23.41
C GLY A 22 14.24 9.18 -22.41
N ARG A 23 14.57 8.43 -21.34
CA ARG A 23 13.70 8.16 -20.19
C ARG A 23 13.22 9.48 -19.59
N SER A 24 12.13 10.01 -20.12
CA SER A 24 11.43 11.14 -19.54
C SER A 24 10.90 10.71 -18.18
N ILE A 25 10.90 11.64 -17.22
CA ILE A 25 10.41 11.41 -15.86
C ILE A 25 8.95 10.87 -15.90
N THR A 26 8.21 11.22 -16.96
CA THR A 26 6.84 10.73 -17.20
C THR A 26 6.79 9.27 -17.67
N SER A 27 7.78 8.76 -18.42
CA SER A 27 7.83 7.35 -18.83
C SER A 27 8.23 6.44 -17.66
N ALA A 28 9.10 6.91 -16.76
CA ALA A 28 9.39 6.23 -15.50
C ALA A 28 8.13 6.05 -14.64
N PHE A 29 7.26 7.07 -14.55
CA PHE A 29 5.99 6.96 -13.83
C PHE A 29 5.00 5.99 -14.48
N LYS A 30 4.99 5.91 -15.82
CA LYS A 30 4.17 4.93 -16.57
C LYS A 30 4.68 3.50 -16.38
N GLU A 31 6.00 3.32 -16.32
CA GLU A 31 6.65 2.05 -16.03
C GLU A 31 6.39 1.61 -14.58
N THR A 32 6.41 2.54 -13.61
CA THR A 32 5.98 2.27 -12.22
C THR A 32 4.49 1.88 -12.16
N ARG A 33 3.62 2.51 -12.95
CA ARG A 33 2.20 2.08 -13.03
C ARG A 33 2.05 0.70 -13.64
N ARG A 34 2.82 0.36 -14.68
CA ARG A 34 2.80 -0.98 -15.31
C ARG A 34 3.35 -2.05 -14.36
N LYS A 35 4.47 -1.79 -13.68
CA LYS A 35 4.99 -2.66 -12.62
C LYS A 35 4.00 -2.80 -11.45
N LYS A 36 3.31 -1.73 -11.05
CA LYS A 36 2.25 -1.78 -10.04
C LYS A 36 1.01 -2.54 -10.52
N GLN A 37 0.82 -2.68 -11.83
CA GLN A 37 -0.27 -3.45 -12.43
C GLN A 37 0.11 -4.93 -12.59
N GLU A 38 1.39 -5.24 -12.78
CA GLU A 38 1.93 -6.61 -12.77
C GLU A 38 2.15 -7.14 -11.34
N GLU A 39 2.49 -6.29 -10.37
CA GLU A 39 2.53 -6.64 -8.93
C GLU A 39 1.14 -6.85 -8.33
N LYS A 40 0.08 -6.38 -9.04
CA LYS A 40 -1.32 -6.70 -8.74
C LYS A 40 -1.77 -8.10 -9.23
N LEU A 41 -0.88 -8.90 -9.81
CA LEU A 41 -1.06 -10.35 -9.92
C LEU A 41 -0.63 -11.10 -8.66
N ASN A 42 -0.32 -10.41 -7.55
CA ASN A 42 -0.55 -11.02 -6.26
C ASN A 42 -2.06 -11.27 -6.18
N PRO A 43 -2.57 -12.52 -6.04
CA PRO A 43 -3.99 -12.77 -5.98
C PRO A 43 -4.55 -11.82 -4.94
N GLU A 44 -5.30 -10.82 -5.43
CA GLU A 44 -6.02 -9.88 -4.62
C GLU A 44 -6.77 -10.76 -3.65
N ILE A 45 -6.31 -10.79 -2.40
CA ILE A 45 -7.00 -11.51 -1.35
C ILE A 45 -8.34 -10.81 -1.37
N GLN A 46 -9.32 -11.46 -1.99
CA GLN A 46 -10.73 -11.11 -1.87
C GLN A 46 -11.04 -11.45 -0.42
N GLU A 47 -10.49 -10.64 0.48
CA GLU A 47 -10.78 -10.63 1.89
C GLU A 47 -12.27 -10.34 1.92
N ASP A 48 -13.06 -11.40 2.11
CA ASP A 48 -14.48 -11.31 2.33
C ASP A 48 -14.71 -10.19 3.35
N LYS A 49 -15.70 -9.32 3.10
CA LYS A 49 -15.95 -8.13 3.94
C LYS A 49 -16.10 -8.52 5.41
N LYS A 50 -16.51 -9.77 5.66
CA LYS A 50 -16.59 -10.40 6.96
C LYS A 50 -15.21 -10.64 7.61
N THR A 51 -14.23 -11.11 6.86
CA THR A 51 -12.84 -11.35 7.30
C THR A 51 -12.14 -10.04 7.68
N ARG A 52 -12.30 -9.00 6.86
CA ARG A 52 -11.74 -7.66 7.15
C ARG A 52 -12.26 -7.10 8.47
N ARG A 53 -13.56 -7.26 8.73
CA ARG A 53 -14.18 -6.82 9.99
C ARG A 53 -13.59 -7.56 11.19
N ALA A 54 -13.46 -8.88 11.10
CA ALA A 54 -12.85 -9.68 12.18
C ALA A 54 -11.43 -9.20 12.52
N TYR A 55 -10.58 -8.95 11.50
CA TYR A 55 -9.24 -8.40 11.72
C TYR A 55 -9.27 -6.99 12.34
N THR A 56 -10.15 -6.11 11.87
CA THR A 56 -10.27 -4.77 12.46
C THR A 56 -10.73 -4.80 13.91
N PHE A 57 -11.70 -5.64 14.26
CA PHE A 57 -12.15 -5.78 15.65
C PHE A 57 -11.07 -6.40 16.55
N GLY A 58 -10.26 -7.32 16.02
CA GLY A 58 -9.10 -7.84 16.73
C GLY A 58 -8.05 -6.77 17.02
N ALA A 59 -7.67 -5.98 16.00
CA ALA A 59 -6.70 -4.90 16.15
C ALA A 59 -7.20 -3.78 17.08
N VAL A 60 -8.46 -3.37 16.93
CA VAL A 60 -9.10 -2.35 17.79
C VAL A 60 -9.21 -2.87 19.22
N GLY A 61 -9.60 -4.13 19.42
CA GLY A 61 -9.67 -4.75 20.75
C GLY A 61 -8.30 -4.78 21.43
N ALA A 62 -7.24 -5.16 20.72
CA ALA A 62 -5.88 -5.15 21.25
C ALA A 62 -5.42 -3.74 21.63
N GLY A 63 -5.65 -2.75 20.77
CA GLY A 63 -5.33 -1.35 21.07
C GLY A 63 -6.09 -0.81 22.29
N LEU A 64 -7.38 -1.12 22.39
CA LEU A 64 -8.23 -0.74 23.52
C LEU A 64 -7.76 -1.40 24.83
N LEU A 65 -7.30 -2.66 24.77
CA LEU A 65 -6.78 -3.37 25.94
C LEU A 65 -5.50 -2.72 26.46
N ILE A 66 -4.55 -2.41 25.57
CA ILE A 66 -3.30 -1.73 25.92
C ILE A 66 -3.61 -0.35 26.52
N GLY A 67 -4.47 0.45 25.87
CA GLY A 67 -4.91 1.74 26.40
C GLY A 67 -5.60 1.61 27.76
N GLY A 68 -6.43 0.58 27.94
CA GLY A 68 -7.11 0.28 29.20
C GLY A 68 -6.14 -0.02 30.34
N ILE A 69 -5.08 -0.81 30.09
CA ILE A 69 -4.04 -1.08 31.10
C ILE A 69 -3.38 0.23 31.55
N TYR A 70 -3.03 1.10 30.60
CA TYR A 70 -2.44 2.40 30.93
C TYR A 70 -3.37 3.25 31.78
N LEU A 71 -4.66 3.30 31.45
CA LEU A 71 -5.66 4.03 32.25
C LEU A 71 -5.79 3.47 33.67
N VAL A 72 -5.80 2.15 33.84
CA VAL A 72 -5.89 1.51 35.16
C VAL A 72 -4.67 1.83 36.01
N VAL A 73 -3.46 1.67 35.45
CA VAL A 73 -2.22 1.98 36.17
C VAL A 73 -2.18 3.47 36.54
N PHE A 74 -2.55 4.34 35.60
CA PHE A 74 -2.58 5.77 35.85
C PHE A 74 -3.61 6.17 36.92
N ALA A 75 -4.79 5.54 36.93
CA ALA A 75 -5.78 5.74 37.97
C ALA A 75 -5.27 5.32 39.35
N ILE A 76 -4.57 4.19 39.45
CA ILE A 76 -3.95 3.73 40.71
C ILE A 76 -2.94 4.77 41.20
N VAL A 77 -2.09 5.28 40.31
CA VAL A 77 -1.10 6.31 40.66
C VAL A 77 -1.77 7.58 41.16
N ILE A 78 -2.84 8.05 40.50
CA ILE A 78 -3.61 9.22 40.96
C ILE A 78 -4.18 8.99 42.35
N VAL A 79 -4.83 7.84 42.58
CA VAL A 79 -5.41 7.49 43.89
C VAL A 79 -4.32 7.47 44.96
N PHE A 80 -3.15 6.89 44.66
CA PHE A 80 -2.01 6.86 45.58
C PHE A 80 -1.49 8.27 45.91
N LEU A 81 -1.40 9.16 44.93
CA LEU A 81 -1.02 10.56 45.13
C LEU A 81 -2.04 11.31 45.99
N LEU A 82 -3.34 11.11 45.74
CA LEU A 82 -4.42 11.73 46.53
C LEU A 82 -4.39 11.25 47.99
N PHE A 83 -4.08 9.97 48.20
CA PHE A 83 -3.90 9.39 49.53
C PHE A 83 -2.70 10.01 50.26
N ILE A 84 -1.55 10.15 49.59
CA ILE A 84 -0.37 10.83 50.16
C ILE A 84 -0.68 12.29 50.49
N TRP A 85 -1.44 12.97 49.65
CA TRP A 85 -1.82 14.37 49.87
C TRP A 85 -2.88 14.53 50.98
N GLY A 86 -3.49 13.45 51.46
CA GLY A 86 -4.52 13.47 52.51
C GLY A 86 -5.87 14.04 52.04
N VAL A 87 -6.12 14.06 50.73
CA VAL A 87 -7.43 14.41 50.15
C VAL A 87 -8.40 13.23 50.19
N LEU A 88 -7.86 12.02 50.28
CA LEU A 88 -8.58 10.75 50.33
C LEU A 88 -8.51 10.12 51.72
#